data_AF-A0A662IN83-F1
#
_entry.id   AF-A0A662IN83-F1
#
_cell.length_a   1.000
_cell.length_b   1.000
_cell.length_c   1.000
_cell.angle_alpha   90.00
_cell.angle_beta   90.00
_cell.angle_gamma   90.00
#
_symmetry.space_group_name_H-M   'P 1'
#
loop_
_entity.id
_entity.type
_entity.pdbx_description
1 polymer ?
#
loop_
_entity_poly.entity_id
_entity_poly.type
_entity_poly.pdbx_seq_one_letter_code
_entity_poly.pdbx_strand_id
1 'polypeptide(L)'
;MPAPGPIEHKPRRVIKASDKHIDAHPGSHITEISPELVKLAAERYSGYPLSLAIAKFLNNLRALRTVRPVKGLMWGGVHEEDIPDIVLRLVQQMYRGPKPIKSITIKIEVEDPSCEEYDHFQVEVLDIEKPDEEGGLRPDGGSTVEELLRELERVIETEIAEARAKLAKLMKGAVAGYVRRAPKRCGKGCRGCPHGPYPEFKEPGGSWRVISEEEYTELLVATQKWRKARRFERQLERAERLWRKAEELLNEALSILEILKGEGYGE
;
A
#
# COMPACT_ATOMS: atom_id res chain seq x y z
N MET A 1 -6.84 -53.74 20.84
CA MET A 1 -6.18 -52.78 19.93
C MET A 1 -4.83 -52.41 20.55
N PRO A 2 -3.71 -52.61 19.85
CA PRO A 2 -2.38 -52.28 20.40
C PRO A 2 -2.14 -50.77 20.36
N ALA A 3 -1.40 -50.25 21.35
CA ALA A 3 -1.03 -48.84 21.46
C ALA A 3 -0.07 -48.43 20.33
N PRO A 4 -0.16 -47.19 19.81
CA PRO A 4 0.79 -46.70 18.82
C PRO A 4 2.17 -46.52 19.46
N GLY A 5 3.19 -47.09 18.81
CA GLY A 5 4.59 -46.96 19.22
C GLY A 5 5.13 -45.53 19.04
N PRO A 6 6.25 -45.20 19.71
CA PRO A 6 6.83 -43.86 19.68
C PRO A 6 7.40 -43.53 18.29
N ILE A 7 7.12 -42.30 17.83
CA ILE A 7 7.61 -41.75 16.58
C ILE A 7 9.08 -41.36 16.76
N GLU A 8 10.00 -42.03 16.07
CA GLU A 8 11.41 -41.66 16.01
C GLU A 8 11.60 -40.38 15.18
N HIS A 9 12.00 -39.28 15.84
CA HIS A 9 12.43 -38.07 15.17
C HIS A 9 13.87 -38.24 14.64
N LYS A 10 14.03 -38.19 13.31
CA LYS A 10 15.36 -38.11 12.69
C LYS A 10 16.07 -36.81 13.11
N PRO A 11 17.35 -36.85 13.53
CA PRO A 11 18.09 -35.64 13.89
C PRO A 11 18.34 -34.75 12.66
N ARG A 12 18.10 -33.46 12.86
CA ARG A 12 18.29 -32.38 11.88
C ARG A 12 19.79 -32.29 11.52
N ARG A 13 20.12 -32.37 10.22
CA ARG A 13 21.50 -32.16 9.73
C ARG A 13 21.99 -30.77 10.16
N VAL A 14 23.04 -30.73 10.97
CA VAL A 14 23.80 -29.52 11.28
C VAL A 14 24.65 -29.18 10.06
N ILE A 15 24.27 -28.14 9.33
CA ILE A 15 25.11 -27.56 8.28
C ILE A 15 26.16 -26.71 8.99
N LYS A 16 27.43 -27.15 8.96
CA LYS A 16 28.55 -26.32 9.37
C LYS A 16 28.80 -25.28 8.28
N ALA A 17 28.46 -24.02 8.56
CA ALA A 17 28.87 -22.90 7.72
C ALA A 17 30.39 -22.75 7.84
N SER A 18 31.09 -22.84 6.70
CA SER A 18 32.52 -22.59 6.61
C SER A 18 32.79 -21.09 6.68
N ASP A 19 33.63 -20.69 7.63
CA ASP A 19 34.19 -19.34 7.74
C ASP A 19 34.96 -19.00 6.45
N LYS A 20 34.46 -18.02 5.70
CA LYS A 20 35.28 -17.21 4.80
C LYS A 20 35.00 -15.74 5.12
N HIS A 21 36.03 -15.13 5.68
CA HIS A 21 36.19 -13.71 5.95
C HIS A 21 35.66 -12.84 4.81
N ILE A 22 34.67 -12.02 5.13
CA ILE A 22 34.46 -10.72 4.48
C ILE A 22 34.67 -9.71 5.61
N ASP A 23 35.75 -8.93 5.50
CA ASP A 23 36.09 -7.87 6.43
C ASP A 23 35.02 -6.78 6.37
N ALA A 24 34.01 -6.89 7.23
CA ALA A 24 33.07 -5.83 7.51
C ALA A 24 33.66 -4.94 8.60
N HIS A 25 33.96 -3.68 8.26
CA HIS A 25 34.23 -2.64 9.25
C HIS A 25 33.07 -2.53 10.27
N PRO A 26 33.29 -2.81 11.57
CA PRO A 26 32.28 -2.62 12.59
C PRO A 26 32.47 -1.23 13.21
N GLY A 27 31.60 -0.28 12.90
CA GLY A 27 31.81 1.07 13.42
C GLY A 27 30.79 2.13 13.03
N SER A 28 29.49 1.85 13.08
CA SER A 28 28.52 2.89 13.46
C SER A 28 27.29 2.23 14.07
N HIS A 29 27.36 1.96 15.38
CA HIS A 29 26.14 1.80 16.16
C HIS A 29 25.46 3.17 16.17
N ILE A 30 24.37 3.31 15.41
CA ILE A 30 23.43 4.43 15.58
C ILE A 30 22.76 4.17 16.94
N THR A 31 23.36 4.67 18.01
CA THR A 31 22.89 4.45 19.39
C THR A 31 21.67 5.30 19.72
N GLU A 32 21.34 6.32 18.92
CA GLU A 32 20.19 7.19 19.15
C GLU A 32 19.42 7.45 17.85
N ILE A 33 18.11 7.16 17.87
CA ILE A 33 17.18 7.48 16.79
C ILE A 33 16.74 8.93 16.98
N SER A 34 16.92 9.79 15.96
CA SER A 34 16.54 11.21 16.05
C SER A 34 15.07 11.36 16.50
N PRO A 35 14.74 12.32 17.38
CA PRO A 35 13.37 12.67 17.73
C PRO A 35 12.49 12.99 16.52
N GLU A 36 13.06 13.56 15.45
CA GLU A 36 12.33 13.84 14.21
C GLU A 36 11.92 12.54 13.49
N LEU A 37 12.79 11.54 13.50
CA LEU A 37 12.50 10.21 12.96
C LEU A 37 11.38 9.52 13.71
N VAL A 38 11.40 9.63 15.04
CA VAL A 38 10.34 9.09 15.91
C VAL A 38 8.99 9.75 15.61
N LYS A 39 8.97 11.07 15.45
CA LYS A 39 7.77 11.85 15.09
C LYS A 39 7.21 11.42 13.74
N LEU A 40 8.06 11.37 12.70
CA LEU A 40 7.66 10.96 11.35
C LEU A 40 7.13 9.52 11.30
N ALA A 41 7.76 8.60 12.04
CA ALA A 41 7.29 7.23 12.14
C ALA A 41 5.90 7.15 12.79
N ALA A 42 5.68 7.90 13.88
CA ALA A 42 4.40 7.94 14.59
C ALA A 42 3.26 8.52 13.74
N GLU A 43 3.54 9.59 12.97
CA GLU A 43 2.58 10.20 12.06
C GLU A 43 2.24 9.27 10.90
N ARG A 44 3.25 8.62 10.31
CA ARG A 44 3.09 7.77 9.12
C ARG A 44 2.38 6.45 9.41
N TYR A 45 2.68 5.81 10.54
CA TYR A 45 2.06 4.56 10.96
C TYR A 45 1.15 4.77 12.18
N SER A 46 0.27 5.76 12.10
CA SER A 46 -0.70 6.03 13.16
C SER A 46 -1.55 4.78 13.44
N GLY A 47 -1.53 4.31 14.70
CA GLY A 47 -2.20 3.07 15.13
C GLY A 47 -1.27 1.89 15.42
N TYR A 48 0.01 1.96 15.02
CA TYR A 48 1.01 0.98 15.44
C TYR A 48 1.65 1.36 16.78
N PRO A 49 2.10 0.40 17.61
CA PRO A 49 3.00 0.70 18.73
C PRO A 49 4.24 1.44 18.21
N LEU A 50 4.68 2.48 18.92
CA LEU A 50 5.73 3.38 18.45
C LEU A 50 7.02 2.65 18.03
N SER A 51 7.43 1.63 18.79
CA SER A 51 8.59 0.80 18.45
C SER A 51 8.44 0.08 17.11
N LEU A 52 7.24 -0.40 16.80
CA LEU A 52 6.94 -1.06 15.53
C LEU A 52 6.81 -0.06 14.38
N ALA A 53 6.23 1.12 14.63
CA ALA A 53 6.20 2.22 13.68
C ALA A 53 7.62 2.66 13.29
N ILE A 54 8.51 2.82 14.27
CA ILE A 54 9.93 3.13 14.03
C ILE A 54 10.62 2.02 13.25
N ALA A 55 10.41 0.75 13.61
CA ALA A 55 11.01 -0.39 12.90
C ALA A 55 10.55 -0.46 11.43
N LYS A 56 9.25 -0.30 11.17
CA LYS A 56 8.69 -0.20 9.80
C LYS A 56 9.31 0.99 9.06
N PHE A 57 9.35 2.17 9.70
CA PHE A 57 9.90 3.38 9.08
C PHE A 57 11.38 3.23 8.72
N LEU A 58 12.20 2.64 9.59
CA LEU A 58 13.63 2.40 9.33
C LEU A 58 13.85 1.35 8.22
N ASN A 59 13.00 0.32 8.16
CA ASN A 59 13.05 -0.65 7.07
C ASN A 59 12.70 0.02 5.73
N ASN A 60 11.68 0.87 5.72
CA ASN A 60 11.28 1.62 4.52
C ASN A 60 12.34 2.65 4.12
N LEU A 61 12.97 3.32 5.07
CA LEU A 61 14.12 4.19 4.79
C LEU A 61 15.29 3.44 4.13
N ARG A 62 15.50 2.16 4.46
CA ARG A 62 16.53 1.34 3.83
C ARG A 62 16.20 1.06 2.37
N ALA A 63 14.95 0.73 2.06
CA ALA A 63 14.47 0.59 0.68
C ALA A 63 14.53 1.93 -0.08
N LEU A 64 14.14 3.03 0.56
CA LEU A 64 14.11 4.38 -0.02
C LEU A 64 15.50 5.01 -0.20
N ARG A 65 16.51 4.60 0.61
CA ARG A 65 17.90 5.04 0.48
C ARG A 65 18.57 4.54 -0.78
N THR A 66 18.12 3.42 -1.32
CA THR A 66 18.70 2.81 -2.52
C THR A 66 17.94 3.14 -3.80
N VAL A 67 16.88 3.96 -3.72
CA VAL A 67 16.11 4.38 -4.89
C VAL A 67 16.99 5.21 -5.83
N ARG A 68 17.42 4.57 -6.91
CA ARG A 68 18.19 5.17 -7.98
C ARG A 68 17.56 4.78 -9.32
N PRO A 69 17.56 5.67 -10.32
CA PRO A 69 17.17 5.30 -11.66
C PRO A 69 18.33 4.50 -12.27
N VAL A 70 18.34 3.19 -12.03
CA VAL A 70 19.26 2.25 -12.68
C VAL A 70 18.42 1.16 -13.34
N LYS A 71 18.62 0.96 -14.65
CA LYS A 71 17.93 -0.07 -15.42
C LYS A 71 18.18 -1.45 -14.80
N GLY A 72 17.13 -2.23 -14.61
CA GLY A 72 17.15 -3.53 -13.94
C GLY A 72 17.21 -3.46 -12.41
N LEU A 73 17.18 -2.27 -11.81
CA LEU A 73 17.07 -2.17 -10.35
C LEU A 73 15.67 -2.56 -9.92
N MET A 74 15.61 -3.38 -8.87
CA MET A 74 14.38 -4.04 -8.44
C MET A 74 14.27 -4.03 -6.92
N TRP A 75 13.07 -3.81 -6.43
CA TRP A 75 12.69 -3.88 -5.02
C TRP A 75 11.55 -4.89 -4.88
N GLY A 76 11.80 -6.01 -4.19
CA GLY A 76 10.77 -6.99 -3.82
C GLY A 76 10.20 -6.72 -2.42
N GLY A 77 9.03 -7.27 -2.12
CA GLY A 77 8.36 -7.10 -0.82
C GLY A 77 7.98 -5.65 -0.49
N VAL A 78 7.78 -4.80 -1.50
CA VAL A 78 7.41 -3.39 -1.31
C VAL A 78 5.96 -3.30 -0.89
N HIS A 79 5.68 -2.60 0.22
CA HIS A 79 4.29 -2.36 0.60
C HIS A 79 3.61 -1.34 -0.31
N GLU A 80 2.30 -1.50 -0.56
CA GLU A 80 1.49 -0.59 -1.40
C GLU A 80 1.71 0.88 -1.00
N GLU A 81 1.78 1.12 0.32
CA GLU A 81 1.99 2.41 0.95
C GLU A 81 3.35 3.07 0.65
N ASP A 82 4.33 2.32 0.15
CA ASP A 82 5.69 2.81 -0.13
C ASP A 82 5.95 3.07 -1.62
N ILE A 83 5.11 2.53 -2.51
CA ILE A 83 5.22 2.73 -3.95
C ILE A 83 5.25 4.23 -4.31
N PRO A 84 4.35 5.09 -3.79
CA PRO A 84 4.36 6.51 -4.14
C PRO A 84 5.70 7.21 -3.82
N ASP A 85 6.37 6.83 -2.72
CA ASP A 85 7.65 7.41 -2.34
C ASP A 85 8.80 6.93 -3.21
N ILE A 86 8.78 5.66 -3.62
CA ILE A 86 9.75 5.12 -4.60
C ILE A 86 9.61 5.88 -5.92
N VAL A 87 8.37 6.03 -6.41
CA VAL A 87 8.08 6.78 -7.64
C VAL A 87 8.51 8.24 -7.51
N LEU A 88 8.13 8.92 -6.43
CA LEU A 88 8.50 10.31 -6.18
C LEU A 88 10.03 10.50 -6.17
N ARG A 89 10.77 9.60 -5.55
CA ARG A 89 12.24 9.65 -5.54
C ARG A 89 12.83 9.42 -6.92
N LEU A 90 12.30 8.48 -7.70
CA LEU A 90 12.74 8.27 -9.09
C LEU A 90 12.52 9.55 -9.91
N VAL A 91 11.33 10.16 -9.81
CA VAL A 91 11.00 11.43 -10.47
C VAL A 91 11.93 12.56 -10.01
N GLN A 92 12.18 12.69 -8.71
CA GLN A 92 13.15 13.68 -8.19
C GLN A 92 14.54 13.46 -8.77
N GLN A 93 14.99 12.21 -8.92
CA GLN A 93 16.28 11.90 -9.55
C GLN A 93 16.29 12.22 -11.05
N MET A 94 15.13 12.19 -11.73
CA MET A 94 15.05 12.63 -13.14
C MET A 94 15.42 14.10 -13.31
N TYR A 95 14.92 14.95 -12.41
CA TYR A 95 15.07 16.41 -12.50
C TYR A 95 16.28 16.96 -11.72
N ARG A 96 16.61 16.37 -10.57
CA ARG A 96 17.67 16.85 -9.66
C ARG A 96 18.94 16.01 -9.70
N GLY A 97 18.95 14.93 -10.50
CA GLY A 97 20.12 14.08 -10.64
C GLY A 97 21.27 14.80 -11.35
N PRO A 98 22.51 14.28 -11.22
CA PRO A 98 23.68 14.86 -11.89
C PRO A 98 23.61 14.78 -13.41
N LYS A 99 22.72 13.94 -13.95
CA LYS A 99 22.41 13.85 -15.37
C LYS A 99 20.89 13.89 -15.53
N PRO A 100 20.33 14.81 -16.33
CA PRO A 100 18.90 14.84 -16.58
C PRO A 100 18.45 13.53 -17.23
N ILE A 101 17.31 13.02 -16.82
CA ILE A 101 16.67 11.82 -17.38
C ILE A 101 15.37 12.27 -18.03
N LYS A 102 15.15 11.84 -19.27
CA LYS A 102 13.97 12.19 -20.06
C LYS A 102 12.76 11.37 -19.63
N SER A 103 12.92 10.05 -19.50
CA SER A 103 11.85 9.14 -19.08
C SER A 103 12.40 7.97 -18.26
N ILE A 104 11.59 7.48 -17.32
CA ILE A 104 11.83 6.24 -16.57
C ILE A 104 10.61 5.35 -16.73
N THR A 105 10.82 4.12 -17.17
CA THR A 105 9.76 3.10 -17.23
C THR A 105 9.87 2.21 -16.01
N ILE A 106 8.78 2.12 -15.23
CA ILE A 106 8.68 1.24 -14.06
C ILE A 106 7.64 0.16 -14.27
N LYS A 107 7.93 -1.03 -13.75
CA LYS A 107 7.02 -2.17 -13.68
C LYS A 107 6.69 -2.45 -12.23
N ILE A 108 5.40 -2.62 -11.92
CA ILE A 108 4.91 -2.94 -10.58
C ILE A 108 4.11 -4.24 -10.70
N GLU A 109 4.58 -5.30 -10.07
CA GLU A 109 3.93 -6.61 -10.06
C GLU A 109 3.59 -7.04 -8.64
N VAL A 110 2.50 -7.81 -8.48
CA VAL A 110 2.15 -8.43 -7.20
C VAL A 110 2.97 -9.70 -7.03
N GLU A 111 3.76 -9.79 -5.95
CA GLU A 111 4.72 -10.88 -5.74
C GLU A 111 4.01 -12.21 -5.42
N ASP A 112 2.91 -12.15 -4.65
CA ASP A 112 2.06 -13.32 -4.36
C ASP A 112 0.55 -12.97 -4.49
N PRO A 113 -0.11 -13.39 -5.59
CA PRO A 113 -1.54 -13.16 -5.79
C PRO A 113 -2.45 -13.88 -4.78
N SER A 114 -1.90 -14.86 -4.07
CA SER A 114 -2.61 -15.71 -3.10
C SER A 114 -2.49 -15.22 -1.66
N CYS A 115 -1.61 -14.25 -1.39
CA CYS A 115 -1.51 -13.61 -0.09
C CYS A 115 -2.80 -12.81 0.17
N GLU A 116 -3.49 -13.09 1.28
CA GLU A 116 -4.76 -12.43 1.63
C GLU A 116 -4.60 -10.91 1.85
N GLU A 117 -3.37 -10.47 2.07
CA GLU A 117 -2.90 -9.10 2.22
C GLU A 117 -2.04 -8.78 0.98
N TYR A 118 -2.63 -8.12 -0.01
CA TYR A 118 -2.01 -7.70 -1.29
C TYR A 118 -0.98 -6.57 -1.08
N ASP A 119 -0.13 -6.73 -0.08
CA ASP A 119 0.70 -5.67 0.48
C ASP A 119 2.16 -5.90 0.09
N HIS A 120 2.46 -6.76 -0.87
CA HIS A 120 3.84 -7.05 -1.29
C HIS A 120 3.95 -6.99 -2.82
N PHE A 121 4.60 -5.94 -3.29
CA PHE A 121 4.84 -5.64 -4.68
C PHE A 121 6.32 -5.78 -5.01
N GLN A 122 6.57 -6.16 -6.25
CA GLN A 122 7.86 -6.09 -6.90
C GLN A 122 7.86 -4.87 -7.81
N VAL A 123 8.75 -3.91 -7.55
CA VAL A 123 8.93 -2.70 -8.36
C VAL A 123 10.26 -2.82 -9.09
N GLU A 124 10.24 -2.69 -10.42
CA GLU A 124 11.43 -2.80 -11.28
C GLU A 124 11.55 -1.58 -12.20
N VAL A 125 12.76 -1.03 -12.35
CA VAL A 125 13.06 -0.02 -13.37
C VAL A 125 13.43 -0.71 -14.69
N LEU A 126 12.50 -0.74 -15.64
CA LEU A 126 12.70 -1.42 -16.93
C LEU A 126 13.60 -0.65 -17.88
N ASP A 127 13.46 0.67 -17.92
CA ASP A 127 14.19 1.49 -18.88
C ASP A 127 14.40 2.93 -18.40
N ILE A 128 15.43 3.56 -18.94
CA ILE A 128 15.84 4.93 -18.61
C ILE A 128 16.30 5.61 -19.89
N GLU A 129 15.49 6.53 -20.39
CA GLU A 129 15.83 7.35 -21.54
C GLU A 129 16.56 8.60 -21.06
N LYS A 130 17.75 8.85 -21.60
CA LYS A 130 18.50 10.08 -21.35
C LYS A 130 18.27 11.03 -22.53
N PRO A 131 18.24 12.35 -22.31
CA PRO A 131 18.19 13.28 -23.41
C PRO A 131 19.44 13.13 -24.26
N ASP A 132 19.27 13.08 -25.58
CA ASP A 132 20.35 13.14 -26.54
C ASP A 132 21.08 14.49 -26.36
N GLU A 133 22.41 14.51 -26.39
CA GLU A 133 23.21 15.72 -26.10
C GLU A 133 22.92 16.90 -27.04
N GLU A 134 22.19 16.69 -28.15
CA GLU A 134 21.83 17.73 -29.14
C GLU A 134 20.35 18.13 -29.13
N GLY A 135 19.51 17.47 -28.33
CA GLY A 135 18.07 17.70 -28.31
C GLY A 135 17.64 18.75 -27.28
N GLY A 136 18.00 20.02 -27.50
CA GLY A 136 17.37 21.11 -26.75
C GLY A 136 15.86 21.01 -26.90
N LEU A 137 15.16 20.63 -25.81
CA LEU A 137 13.70 20.59 -25.74
C LEU A 137 13.17 21.95 -26.18
N ARG A 138 12.80 22.07 -27.45
CA ARG A 138 11.99 23.18 -27.92
C ARG A 138 10.63 23.00 -27.27
N PRO A 139 10.12 23.98 -26.51
CA PRO A 139 8.78 23.90 -25.96
C PRO A 139 7.82 23.95 -27.15
N ASP A 140 7.30 22.79 -27.54
CA ASP A 140 6.20 22.67 -28.49
C ASP A 140 5.01 23.40 -27.91
N GLY A 141 4.76 24.64 -28.37
CA GLY A 141 3.57 25.44 -28.08
C GLY A 141 3.09 25.33 -26.62
N GLY A 142 4.02 25.46 -25.68
CA GLY A 142 3.93 24.90 -24.34
C GLY A 142 2.70 25.31 -23.57
N SER A 143 1.91 24.32 -23.15
CA SER A 143 0.86 24.52 -22.16
C SER A 143 1.44 25.27 -20.97
N THR A 144 0.79 26.36 -20.57
CA THR A 144 1.23 27.11 -19.40
C THR A 144 1.19 26.22 -18.16
N VAL A 145 2.01 26.51 -17.14
CA VAL A 145 1.99 25.76 -15.87
C VAL A 145 0.56 25.68 -15.31
N GLU A 146 -0.22 26.75 -15.47
CA GLU A 146 -1.63 26.83 -15.06
C GLU A 146 -2.51 25.83 -15.82
N GLU A 147 -2.34 25.68 -17.14
CA GLU A 147 -3.08 24.71 -17.93
C GLU A 147 -2.75 23.27 -17.53
N LEU A 148 -1.48 22.98 -17.25
CA LEU A 148 -1.05 21.66 -16.78
C LEU A 148 -1.64 21.34 -15.39
N LEU A 149 -1.66 22.31 -14.49
CA LEU A 149 -2.24 22.15 -13.15
C LEU A 149 -3.75 21.92 -13.23
N ARG A 150 -4.46 22.67 -14.06
CA ARG A 150 -5.91 22.50 -14.27
C ARG A 150 -6.25 21.17 -14.93
N GLU A 151 -5.42 20.69 -15.85
CA GLU A 151 -5.64 19.37 -16.46
C GLU A 151 -5.43 18.25 -15.44
N LEU A 152 -4.39 18.34 -14.61
CA LEU A 152 -4.15 17.40 -13.53
C LEU A 152 -5.32 17.36 -12.54
N GLU A 153 -5.87 18.52 -12.19
CA GLU A 153 -7.05 18.66 -11.34
C GLU A 153 -8.24 17.86 -11.90
N ARG A 154 -8.60 18.08 -13.18
CA ARG A 154 -9.70 17.37 -13.84
C ARG A 154 -9.49 15.86 -13.88
N VAL A 155 -8.27 15.41 -14.15
CA VAL A 155 -7.94 13.98 -14.17
C VAL A 155 -8.16 13.37 -12.79
N ILE A 156 -7.66 14.01 -11.73
CA ILE A 156 -7.82 13.51 -10.35
C ILE A 156 -9.29 13.49 -9.94
N GLU A 157 -10.05 14.55 -10.24
CA GLU A 157 -11.48 14.60 -9.95
C GLU A 157 -12.27 13.50 -10.67
N THR A 158 -11.92 13.23 -11.93
CA THR A 158 -12.52 12.16 -12.73
C THR A 158 -12.24 10.79 -12.10
N GLU A 159 -10.99 10.51 -11.73
CA GLU A 159 -10.59 9.26 -11.07
C GLU A 159 -11.32 9.06 -9.72
N ILE A 160 -11.45 10.12 -8.92
CA ILE A 160 -12.22 10.08 -7.66
C ILE A 160 -13.69 9.79 -7.94
N ALA A 161 -14.28 10.41 -8.96
CA ALA A 161 -15.67 10.18 -9.34
C ALA A 161 -15.91 8.73 -9.81
N GLU A 162 -15.01 8.18 -10.62
CA GLU A 162 -15.06 6.78 -11.05
C GLU A 162 -14.91 5.82 -9.88
N ALA A 163 -14.00 6.11 -8.95
CA ALA A 163 -13.84 5.34 -7.72
C ALA A 163 -15.12 5.36 -6.88
N ARG A 164 -15.79 6.51 -6.71
CA ARG A 164 -17.10 6.58 -6.03
C ARG A 164 -18.15 5.72 -6.71
N ALA A 165 -18.22 5.75 -8.05
CA ALA A 165 -19.15 4.92 -8.81
C ALA A 165 -18.86 3.42 -8.63
N LYS A 166 -17.58 3.03 -8.60
CA LYS A 166 -17.13 1.67 -8.32
C LYS A 166 -17.50 1.22 -6.90
N LEU A 167 -17.33 2.09 -5.90
CA LEU A 167 -17.75 1.82 -4.53
C LEU A 167 -19.26 1.58 -4.45
N ALA A 168 -20.06 2.42 -5.11
CA ALA A 168 -21.51 2.25 -5.16
C ALA A 168 -21.92 0.89 -5.79
N LYS A 169 -21.23 0.46 -6.85
CA LYS A 169 -21.42 -0.86 -7.45
C LYS A 169 -21.07 -2.00 -6.48
N LEU A 170 -19.97 -1.87 -5.74
CA LEU A 170 -19.56 -2.87 -4.74
C LEU A 170 -20.52 -2.96 -3.55
N MET A 171 -21.07 -1.83 -3.13
CA MET A 171 -22.06 -1.77 -2.05
C MET A 171 -23.41 -2.35 -2.45
N LYS A 172 -23.72 -2.47 -3.75
CA LYS A 172 -24.96 -3.09 -4.23
C LYS A 172 -25.04 -4.57 -3.84
N GLY A 173 -25.96 -4.90 -2.94
CA GLY A 173 -26.13 -6.26 -2.40
C GLY A 173 -25.03 -6.68 -1.42
N ALA A 174 -24.23 -5.72 -0.92
CA ALA A 174 -23.33 -5.96 0.19
C ALA A 174 -24.12 -5.98 1.51
N VAL A 175 -23.83 -6.94 2.38
CA VAL A 175 -24.47 -7.07 3.69
C VAL A 175 -23.40 -6.99 4.77
N ALA A 176 -23.56 -6.05 5.70
CA ALA A 176 -22.68 -5.94 6.86
C ALA A 176 -22.89 -7.12 7.81
N GLY A 177 -21.81 -7.76 8.25
CA GLY A 177 -21.88 -8.87 9.21
C GLY A 177 -20.81 -9.94 9.00
N TYR A 178 -21.04 -11.08 9.64
CA TYR A 178 -20.13 -12.23 9.57
C TYR A 178 -20.93 -13.53 9.52
N VAL A 179 -20.64 -14.39 8.55
CA VAL A 179 -21.18 -15.76 8.51
C VAL A 179 -20.14 -16.75 9.00
N ARG A 180 -20.58 -17.76 9.74
CA ARG A 180 -19.74 -18.86 10.20
C ARG A 180 -20.54 -20.15 10.27
N ARG A 181 -19.83 -21.27 10.43
CA ARG A 181 -20.43 -22.52 10.89
C ARG A 181 -19.96 -22.80 12.31
N ALA A 182 -20.89 -22.96 13.24
CA ALA A 182 -20.58 -23.20 14.65
C ALA A 182 -21.25 -24.48 15.16
N PRO A 183 -20.53 -25.35 15.88
CA PRO A 183 -21.15 -26.50 16.53
C PRO A 183 -22.09 -26.03 17.64
N LYS A 184 -23.34 -26.52 17.65
CA LYS A 184 -24.28 -26.28 18.76
C LYS A 184 -24.03 -27.28 19.88
N ARG A 185 -24.05 -26.80 21.14
CA ARG A 185 -24.08 -27.69 22.31
C ARG A 185 -25.47 -28.29 22.43
N CYS A 186 -25.62 -29.59 22.16
CA CYS A 186 -26.90 -30.30 22.29
C CYS A 186 -27.32 -30.62 23.74
N GLY A 187 -26.67 -30.02 24.75
CA GLY A 187 -26.88 -30.32 26.18
C GLY A 187 -26.36 -31.68 26.65
N LYS A 188 -26.10 -32.64 25.75
CA LYS A 188 -25.66 -34.02 26.09
C LYS A 188 -24.15 -34.19 26.29
N GLY A 189 -23.40 -33.11 26.55
CA GLY A 189 -21.95 -33.18 26.81
C GLY A 189 -21.08 -33.65 25.63
N CYS A 190 -21.60 -33.65 24.40
CA CYS A 190 -20.87 -34.14 23.23
C CYS A 190 -19.71 -33.17 22.86
N ARG A 191 -18.47 -33.67 22.78
CA ARG A 191 -17.31 -32.90 22.26
C ARG A 191 -17.42 -32.61 20.75
N GLY A 192 -18.17 -33.43 20.03
CA GLY A 192 -18.62 -33.19 18.65
C GLY A 192 -20.04 -33.73 18.55
N CYS A 193 -21.03 -32.84 18.50
CA CYS A 193 -22.41 -33.27 18.34
C CYS A 193 -22.60 -33.80 16.91
N PRO A 194 -23.22 -34.96 16.69
CA PRO A 194 -23.45 -35.51 15.35
C PRO A 194 -24.33 -34.61 14.46
N HIS A 195 -24.96 -33.58 15.02
CA HIS A 195 -25.82 -32.66 14.29
C HIS A 195 -25.07 -31.53 13.53
N GLY A 196 -23.75 -31.63 13.40
CA GLY A 196 -22.95 -30.77 12.54
C GLY A 196 -22.84 -29.30 13.00
N PRO A 197 -21.93 -28.52 12.39
CA PRO A 197 -21.85 -27.10 12.64
C PRO A 197 -22.93 -26.37 11.83
N TYR A 198 -23.80 -25.66 12.54
CA TYR A 198 -24.91 -24.93 11.93
C TYR A 198 -24.40 -23.58 11.40
N PRO A 199 -24.89 -23.15 10.24
CA PRO A 199 -24.59 -21.83 9.75
C PRO A 199 -25.22 -20.77 10.67
N GLU A 200 -24.43 -19.77 11.03
CA GLU A 200 -24.82 -18.64 11.87
C GLU A 200 -24.39 -17.35 11.19
N PHE A 201 -25.23 -16.32 11.28
CA PHE A 201 -24.93 -14.96 10.85
C PHE A 201 -24.87 -14.03 12.05
N LYS A 202 -23.82 -13.20 12.09
CA LYS A 202 -23.65 -12.10 13.02
C LYS A 202 -24.12 -10.81 12.37
N GLU A 203 -25.17 -10.23 12.93
CA GLU A 203 -25.69 -8.93 12.51
C GLU A 203 -24.75 -7.80 12.94
N PRO A 204 -24.85 -6.61 12.32
CA PRO A 204 -24.06 -5.44 12.72
C PRO A 204 -24.21 -5.06 14.20
N GLY A 205 -25.37 -5.33 14.80
CA GLY A 205 -25.63 -5.13 16.24
C GLY A 205 -24.94 -6.15 17.16
N GLY A 206 -24.28 -7.16 16.60
CA GLY A 206 -23.49 -8.15 17.33
C GLY A 206 -24.21 -9.44 17.72
N SER A 207 -25.53 -9.50 17.53
CA SER A 207 -26.38 -10.69 17.70
C SER A 207 -26.03 -11.78 16.69
N TRP A 208 -26.00 -13.03 17.15
CA TRP A 208 -25.89 -14.20 16.29
C TRP A 208 -27.27 -14.83 16.10
N ARG A 209 -27.63 -15.16 14.86
CA ARG A 209 -28.81 -15.97 14.53
C ARG A 209 -28.41 -17.18 13.69
N VAL A 210 -29.12 -18.29 13.89
CA VAL A 210 -29.01 -19.47 13.03
C VAL A 210 -29.72 -19.18 11.73
N ILE A 211 -29.12 -19.57 10.61
CA ILE A 211 -29.64 -19.33 9.26
C ILE A 211 -29.80 -20.65 8.50
N SER A 212 -30.42 -20.62 7.33
CA SER A 212 -30.47 -21.81 6.45
C SER A 212 -29.15 -21.99 5.66
N GLU A 213 -29.01 -23.12 4.96
CA GLU A 213 -27.86 -23.38 4.08
C GLU A 213 -27.87 -22.51 2.82
N GLU A 214 -29.05 -22.25 2.26
CA GLU A 214 -29.24 -21.31 1.15
C GLU A 214 -28.84 -19.90 1.59
N GLU A 215 -29.38 -19.45 2.73
CA GLU A 215 -29.08 -18.13 3.30
C GLU A 215 -27.58 -18.00 3.65
N TYR A 216 -26.93 -19.07 4.11
CA TYR A 216 -25.48 -19.08 4.35
C TYR A 216 -24.69 -18.76 3.08
N THR A 217 -25.05 -19.38 1.96
CA THR A 217 -24.34 -19.20 0.69
C THR A 217 -24.51 -17.77 0.17
N GLU A 218 -25.73 -17.24 0.25
CA GLU A 218 -26.03 -15.86 -0.16
C GLU A 218 -25.30 -14.83 0.72
N LEU A 219 -25.39 -14.99 2.05
CA LEU A 219 -24.74 -14.10 3.02
C LEU A 219 -23.22 -14.19 2.96
N LEU A 220 -22.65 -15.35 2.62
CA LEU A 220 -21.20 -15.49 2.46
C LEU A 220 -20.70 -14.56 1.33
N VAL A 221 -21.38 -14.57 0.19
CA VAL A 221 -21.04 -13.69 -0.93
C VAL A 221 -21.30 -12.22 -0.56
N ALA A 222 -22.45 -11.92 0.04
CA ALA A 222 -22.84 -10.56 0.38
C ALA A 222 -21.91 -9.91 1.44
N THR A 223 -21.50 -10.68 2.46
CA THR A 223 -20.58 -10.20 3.51
C THR A 223 -19.14 -10.05 2.99
N GLN A 224 -18.69 -10.91 2.08
CA GLN A 224 -17.41 -10.71 1.39
C GLN A 224 -17.41 -9.44 0.54
N LYS A 225 -18.49 -9.20 -0.22
CA LYS A 225 -18.66 -7.93 -0.97
C LYS A 225 -18.59 -6.72 -0.05
N TRP A 226 -19.28 -6.77 1.09
CA TRP A 226 -19.23 -5.70 2.09
C TRP A 226 -17.82 -5.43 2.61
N ARG A 227 -17.04 -6.47 2.95
CA ARG A 227 -15.65 -6.29 3.41
C ARG A 227 -14.76 -5.67 2.32
N LYS A 228 -14.92 -6.11 1.07
CA LYS A 228 -14.21 -5.51 -0.08
C LYS A 228 -14.58 -4.04 -0.24
N ALA A 229 -15.88 -3.74 -0.21
CA ALA A 229 -16.39 -2.37 -0.30
C ALA A 229 -15.87 -1.48 0.83
N ARG A 230 -15.87 -1.95 2.09
CA ARG A 230 -15.33 -1.19 3.24
C ARG A 230 -13.82 -0.95 3.16
N ARG A 231 -13.05 -1.88 2.62
CA ARG A 231 -11.60 -1.66 2.37
C ARG A 231 -11.42 -0.54 1.34
N PHE A 232 -12.14 -0.64 0.22
CA PHE A 232 -12.07 0.32 -0.87
C PHE A 232 -12.57 1.72 -0.45
N GLU A 233 -13.64 1.79 0.35
CA GLU A 233 -14.16 3.05 0.91
C GLU A 233 -13.10 3.78 1.74
N ARG A 234 -12.37 3.09 2.62
CA ARG A 234 -11.29 3.71 3.42
C ARG A 234 -10.14 4.24 2.55
N GLN A 235 -9.80 3.52 1.48
CA GLN A 235 -8.80 3.99 0.52
C GLN A 235 -9.28 5.25 -0.19
N LEU A 236 -10.55 5.27 -0.62
CA LEU A 236 -11.17 6.43 -1.26
C LEU A 236 -11.24 7.64 -0.31
N GLU A 237 -11.67 7.45 0.94
CA GLU A 237 -11.68 8.52 1.96
C GLU A 237 -10.28 9.11 2.19
N ARG A 238 -9.24 8.27 2.16
CA ARG A 238 -7.85 8.72 2.27
C ARG A 238 -7.44 9.52 1.03
N ALA A 239 -7.75 9.03 -0.17
CA ALA A 239 -7.44 9.70 -1.43
C ALA A 239 -8.14 11.07 -1.52
N GLU A 240 -9.43 11.14 -1.19
CA GLU A 240 -10.19 12.39 -1.15
C GLU A 240 -9.62 13.40 -0.15
N ARG A 241 -9.19 12.94 1.03
CA ARG A 241 -8.55 13.82 2.02
C ARG A 241 -7.22 14.37 1.53
N LEU A 242 -6.41 13.54 0.88
CA LEU A 242 -5.15 13.98 0.28
C LEU A 242 -5.40 14.96 -0.87
N TRP A 243 -6.42 14.70 -1.67
CA TRP A 243 -6.80 15.57 -2.77
C TRP A 243 -7.21 16.96 -2.30
N ARG A 244 -8.10 17.08 -1.29
CA ARG A 244 -8.48 18.39 -0.73
C ARG A 244 -7.28 19.20 -0.23
N LYS A 245 -6.30 18.54 0.40
CA LYS A 245 -5.07 19.19 0.83
C LYS A 245 -4.21 19.65 -0.36
N ALA A 246 -4.14 18.84 -1.41
CA ALA A 246 -3.42 19.20 -2.62
C ALA A 246 -4.08 20.38 -3.33
N GLU A 247 -5.41 20.41 -3.39
CA GLU A 247 -6.22 21.50 -3.93
C GLU A 247 -5.97 22.83 -3.18
N GLU A 248 -5.94 22.81 -1.84
CA GLU A 248 -5.57 23.98 -1.02
C GLU A 248 -4.19 24.53 -1.39
N LEU A 249 -3.18 23.65 -1.48
CA LEU A 249 -1.81 24.03 -1.84
C LEU A 249 -1.69 24.52 -3.29
N LEU A 250 -2.45 23.93 -4.20
CA LEU A 250 -2.47 24.30 -5.61
C LEU A 250 -3.09 25.69 -5.79
N ASN A 251 -4.18 25.98 -5.09
CA ASN A 251 -4.79 27.31 -5.06
C ASN A 251 -3.84 28.38 -4.48
N GLU A 252 -3.11 28.06 -3.41
CA GLU A 252 -2.08 28.94 -2.86
C GLU A 252 -0.97 29.22 -3.88
N ALA A 253 -0.47 28.17 -4.55
CA ALA A 253 0.56 28.30 -5.58
C ALA A 253 0.10 29.14 -6.78
N LEU A 254 -1.14 28.93 -7.26
CA LEU A 254 -1.74 29.72 -8.33
C LEU A 254 -1.87 31.19 -7.93
N SER A 255 -2.30 31.48 -6.71
CA SER A 255 -2.40 32.85 -6.20
C SER A 255 -1.03 33.56 -6.18
N ILE A 256 0.03 32.86 -5.75
CA ILE A 256 1.40 33.41 -5.78
C ILE A 256 1.84 33.69 -7.22
N LEU A 257 1.55 32.80 -8.16
CA LEU A 257 1.88 32.99 -9.57
C LEU A 257 1.16 34.20 -10.17
N GLU A 258 -0.10 34.45 -9.80
CA GLU A 258 -0.85 35.64 -10.22
C GLU A 258 -0.22 36.93 -9.68
N ILE A 259 0.21 36.96 -8.42
CA ILE A 259 0.90 38.12 -7.83
C ILE A 259 2.22 38.40 -8.58
N LEU A 260 3.01 37.36 -8.83
CA LEU A 260 4.28 37.48 -9.56
C LEU A 260 4.09 37.96 -11.01
N LYS A 261 2.95 37.64 -11.65
CA LYS A 261 2.59 38.18 -12.96
C LYS A 261 2.14 39.65 -12.89
N GLY A 262 1.54 40.07 -11.78
CA GLY A 262 1.01 41.42 -11.56
C GLY A 262 2.04 42.49 -11.18
N GLU A 263 3.14 42.13 -10.52
CA GLU A 263 4.20 43.07 -10.09
C GLU A 263 5.16 43.50 -11.24
N GLY A 264 4.86 43.16 -12.49
CA GLY A 264 5.71 43.43 -13.66
C GLY A 264 5.41 44.71 -14.45
N TYR A 265 4.42 45.53 -14.09
CA TYR A 265 4.12 46.79 -14.79
C TYR A 265 3.76 47.92 -13.81
N GLY A 266 4.79 48.56 -13.28
CA GLY A 266 4.70 49.77 -12.47
C GLY A 266 6.05 50.48 -12.42
N GLU A 267 6.43 51.05 -13.56
CA GLU A 267 7.52 52.04 -13.81
C GLU A 267 8.99 51.61 -13.63
#